data_AF-A0A956CT25-F1
#
_entry.id   AF-A0A956CT25-F1
#
_cell.length_a   1.000
_cell.length_b   1.000
_cell.length_c   1.000
_cell.angle_alpha   90.00
_cell.angle_beta   90.00
_cell.angle_gamma   90.00
#
_symmetry.space_group_name_H-M   'P 1'
#
loop_
_entity.id
_entity.type
_entity.pdbx_description
1 polymer ?
#
loop_
_entity_poly.entity_id
_entity_poly.type
_entity_poly.pdbx_seq_one_letter_code
_entity_poly.pdbx_strand_id
1 'polypeptide(L)'
;MPAQRTTFHLRFGWWSLLFFLTLGVVLEAMHGFKIGWYLDVDNEVRRLMLTLAHAHGALLGLVHVAFAATVHIAGAKGWATIFASRGLVLASVLLPLGFLIGAFGISGGDPGVGIVLVPAGAVVLFGAVGLAAWSVRSPAR
;
A
#
# COMPACT_ATOMS: atom_id res chain seq x y z
N MET A 1 9.75 4.51 -21.42
CA MET A 1 11.00 3.70 -21.45
C MET A 1 11.18 3.01 -20.09
N PRO A 2 11.80 1.81 -20.01
CA PRO A 2 11.94 1.04 -18.76
C PRO A 2 12.58 1.83 -17.60
N ALA A 3 13.63 2.61 -17.89
CA ALA A 3 14.33 3.45 -16.91
C ALA A 3 13.43 4.46 -16.18
N GLN A 4 12.41 5.00 -16.87
CA GLN A 4 11.49 5.96 -16.28
C GLN A 4 10.55 5.31 -15.26
N ARG A 5 10.11 4.05 -15.50
CA ARG A 5 9.27 3.30 -14.55
C ARG A 5 10.05 2.90 -13.32
N THR A 6 11.28 2.41 -13.49
CA THR A 6 12.16 2.07 -12.36
C THR A 6 12.36 3.28 -11.46
N THR A 7 12.73 4.43 -12.02
CA THR A 7 12.92 5.67 -11.24
C THR A 7 11.64 6.11 -10.54
N PHE A 8 10.49 6.05 -11.24
CA PHE A 8 9.19 6.37 -10.66
C PHE A 8 8.86 5.46 -9.46
N HIS A 9 8.95 4.14 -9.60
CA HIS A 9 8.61 3.21 -8.54
C HIS A 9 9.58 3.27 -7.35
N LEU A 10 10.87 3.54 -7.59
CA LEU A 10 11.83 3.81 -6.51
C LEU A 10 11.43 5.06 -5.72
N ARG A 11 11.18 6.18 -6.41
CA ARG A 11 10.77 7.42 -5.74
C ARG A 11 9.46 7.23 -4.98
N PHE A 12 8.46 6.64 -5.63
CA PHE A 12 7.17 6.38 -5.01
C PHE A 12 7.33 5.49 -3.77
N GLY A 13 8.04 4.36 -3.89
CA GLY A 13 8.25 3.43 -2.77
C GLY A 13 8.95 4.08 -1.59
N TRP A 14 10.05 4.81 -1.81
CA TRP A 14 10.77 5.50 -0.73
C TRP A 14 9.96 6.61 -0.07
N TRP A 15 9.22 7.41 -0.85
CA TRP A 15 8.34 8.43 -0.28
C TRP A 15 7.16 7.82 0.48
N SER A 16 6.57 6.74 -0.02
CA SER A 16 5.55 5.98 0.71
C SER A 16 6.10 5.43 2.02
N LEU A 17 7.30 4.85 2.00
CA LEU A 17 7.97 4.37 3.22
C LEU A 17 8.18 5.49 4.23
N LEU A 18 8.72 6.63 3.81
CA LEU A 18 8.91 7.77 4.70
C LEU A 18 7.59 8.23 5.33
N PHE A 19 6.54 8.36 4.52
CA PHE A 19 5.22 8.75 4.98
C PHE A 19 4.64 7.74 5.99
N PHE A 20 4.62 6.46 5.65
CA PHE A 20 4.01 5.44 6.50
C PHE A 20 4.84 5.14 7.75
N LEU A 21 6.18 5.20 7.71
CA LEU A 21 7.01 5.13 8.91
C LEU A 21 6.71 6.31 9.86
N THR A 22 6.58 7.52 9.31
CA THR A 22 6.18 8.69 10.10
C THR A 22 4.81 8.49 10.74
N LEU A 23 3.84 7.96 9.97
CA LEU A 23 2.53 7.60 10.51
C LEU A 23 2.64 6.56 11.63
N GLY A 24 3.48 5.53 11.46
CA GLY A 24 3.73 4.50 12.48
C GLY A 24 4.25 5.11 13.78
N VAL A 25 5.25 5.99 13.71
CA VAL A 25 5.77 6.73 14.87
C VAL A 25 4.68 7.56 15.55
N VAL A 26 3.80 8.21 14.78
CA VAL A 26 2.66 8.94 15.35
C VAL A 26 1.72 7.99 16.09
N LEU A 27 1.35 6.85 15.49
CA LEU A 27 0.48 5.85 16.13
C LEU A 27 1.09 5.27 17.40
N GLU A 28 2.40 4.98 17.38
CA GLU A 28 3.16 4.52 18.54
C GLU A 28 3.23 5.59 19.62
N ALA A 29 3.42 6.86 19.27
CA ALA A 29 3.39 7.97 20.21
C ALA A 29 2.01 8.10 20.86
N MET A 30 0.92 8.05 20.08
CA MET A 30 -0.44 8.07 20.60
C MET A 30 -0.69 6.90 21.57
N HIS A 31 -0.10 5.74 21.30
CA HIS A 31 -0.11 4.58 22.18
C HIS A 31 0.68 4.83 23.47
N GLY A 32 1.93 5.30 23.36
CA GLY A 32 2.82 5.55 24.50
C GLY A 32 2.31 6.64 25.45
N PHE A 33 1.73 7.72 24.89
CA PHE A 33 1.14 8.82 25.65
C PHE A 33 -0.30 8.57 26.12
N LYS A 34 -0.87 7.37 25.86
CA LYS A 34 -2.22 7.00 26.31
C LYS A 34 -3.30 7.98 25.83
N ILE A 35 -3.23 8.41 24.58
CA ILE A 35 -4.21 9.34 24.02
C ILE A 35 -5.55 8.61 23.85
N GLY A 36 -6.58 9.03 24.60
CA GLY A 36 -7.89 8.35 24.66
C GLY A 36 -8.59 8.19 23.31
N TRP A 37 -8.47 9.19 22.42
CA TRP A 37 -8.97 9.09 21.04
C TRP A 37 -8.44 7.88 20.25
N TYR A 38 -7.29 7.34 20.64
CA TYR A 38 -6.68 6.15 20.03
C TYR A 38 -6.75 4.90 20.90
N LEU A 39 -6.66 5.04 22.23
CA LEU A 39 -6.51 3.92 23.17
C LEU A 39 -7.74 3.55 23.98
N ASP A 40 -8.76 4.41 24.05
CA ASP A 40 -10.00 4.04 24.73
C ASP A 40 -10.61 2.78 24.09
N VAL A 41 -11.34 2.01 24.89
CA VAL A 41 -11.90 0.70 24.49
C VAL A 41 -12.83 0.86 23.27
N ASP A 42 -13.61 1.94 23.25
CA ASP A 42 -14.52 2.26 22.13
C ASP A 42 -13.78 2.55 20.81
N ASN A 43 -12.46 2.79 20.85
CA ASN A 43 -11.62 3.11 19.70
C ASN A 43 -10.81 1.90 19.16
N GLU A 44 -11.11 0.67 19.58
CA GLU A 44 -10.45 -0.55 19.09
C GLU A 44 -10.44 -0.66 17.56
N VAL A 45 -11.60 -0.44 16.93
CA VAL A 45 -11.75 -0.51 15.47
C VAL A 45 -10.94 0.59 14.77
N ARG A 46 -10.95 1.81 15.31
CA ARG A 46 -10.12 2.92 14.81
C ARG A 46 -8.66 2.54 14.86
N ARG A 47 -8.20 2.02 16.00
CA ARG A 47 -6.81 1.60 16.20
C ARG A 47 -6.41 0.50 15.24
N LEU A 48 -7.26 -0.50 15.04
CA LEU A 48 -7.06 -1.56 14.04
C LEU A 48 -6.96 -0.97 12.63
N MET A 49 -7.92 -0.14 12.22
CA MET A 49 -7.95 0.47 10.89
C MET A 49 -6.72 1.33 10.61
N LEU A 50 -6.29 2.17 11.56
CA LEU A 50 -5.07 2.98 11.42
C LEU A 50 -3.81 2.11 11.35
N THR A 51 -3.75 1.03 12.13
CA THR A 51 -2.64 0.06 12.10
C THR A 51 -2.58 -0.65 10.75
N LEU A 52 -3.71 -1.10 10.21
CA LEU A 52 -3.79 -1.74 8.90
C LEU A 52 -3.42 -0.77 7.77
N ALA A 53 -3.86 0.49 7.85
CA ALA A 53 -3.48 1.54 6.89
C ALA A 53 -1.96 1.74 6.87
N HIS A 54 -1.36 1.88 8.05
CA HIS A 54 0.09 1.99 8.20
C HIS A 54 0.82 0.76 7.63
N ALA A 55 0.44 -0.44 8.07
CA ALA A 55 1.11 -1.68 7.70
C ALA A 55 1.05 -1.94 6.19
N HIS A 56 -0.12 -1.81 5.58
CA HIS A 56 -0.27 -2.01 4.14
C HIS A 56 0.42 -0.91 3.33
N GLY A 57 0.40 0.33 3.82
CA GLY A 57 1.11 1.43 3.19
C GLY A 57 2.63 1.23 3.16
N ALA A 58 3.21 0.84 4.29
CA ALA A 58 4.64 0.54 4.39
C ALA A 58 5.03 -0.68 3.52
N LEU A 59 4.24 -1.77 3.60
CA LEU A 59 4.45 -2.97 2.79
C LEU A 59 4.39 -2.65 1.29
N LEU A 60 3.39 -1.89 0.84
CA LEU A 60 3.27 -1.52 -0.57
C LEU A 60 4.39 -0.57 -1.01
N GLY A 61 4.90 0.28 -0.11
CA GLY A 61 6.13 1.03 -0.33
C GLY A 61 7.33 0.12 -0.65
N LEU A 62 7.52 -0.96 0.12
CA LEU A 62 8.53 -1.97 -0.17
C LEU A 62 8.26 -2.71 -1.48
N VAL A 63 7.01 -3.06 -1.77
CA VAL A 63 6.61 -3.72 -3.03
C VAL A 63 6.94 -2.83 -4.24
N HIS A 64 6.81 -1.50 -4.12
CA HIS A 64 7.22 -0.58 -5.16
C HIS A 64 8.74 -0.60 -5.41
N VAL A 65 9.55 -0.60 -4.35
CA VAL A 65 11.02 -0.73 -4.46
C VAL A 65 11.39 -2.08 -5.08
N ALA A 66 10.79 -3.16 -4.62
CA ALA A 66 10.99 -4.50 -5.15
C ALA A 66 10.58 -4.60 -6.63
N PHE A 67 9.44 -4.03 -7.02
CA PHE A 67 9.00 -3.99 -8.41
C PHE A 67 9.98 -3.23 -9.30
N ALA A 68 10.48 -2.07 -8.85
CA ALA A 68 11.52 -1.33 -9.57
C ALA A 68 12.79 -2.17 -9.78
N ALA A 69 13.25 -2.86 -8.73
CA ALA A 69 14.40 -3.75 -8.80
C ALA A 69 14.16 -4.91 -9.77
N THR A 70 13.00 -5.57 -9.69
CA THR A 70 12.59 -6.66 -10.59
C THR A 70 12.59 -6.23 -12.06
N VAL A 71 11.97 -5.08 -12.37
CA VAL A 71 11.94 -4.56 -13.75
C VAL A 71 13.34 -4.23 -14.26
N HIS A 72 14.21 -3.69 -13.38
CA HIS A 72 15.58 -3.35 -13.74
C HIS A 72 16.44 -4.60 -13.99
N ILE A 73 16.44 -5.55 -13.05
CA ILE A 73 17.28 -6.76 -13.08
C ILE A 73 16.83 -7.70 -14.20
N ALA A 74 15.52 -7.96 -14.32
CA ALA A 74 15.00 -8.87 -15.33
C ALA A 74 14.88 -8.23 -16.73
N GLY A 75 15.12 -6.92 -16.85
CA GLY A 75 14.89 -6.18 -18.09
C GLY A 75 13.44 -6.26 -18.57
N ALA A 76 12.48 -6.39 -17.64
CA ALA A 76 11.07 -6.65 -17.95
C ALA A 76 10.45 -5.50 -18.76
N LYS A 77 9.81 -5.86 -19.87
CA LYS A 77 9.20 -4.93 -20.84
C LYS A 77 7.81 -5.43 -21.24
N GLY A 78 7.17 -4.69 -22.14
CA GLY A 78 5.86 -5.08 -22.69
C GLY A 78 4.67 -4.74 -21.79
N TRP A 79 3.48 -5.08 -22.27
CA TRP A 79 2.20 -4.66 -21.71
C TRP A 79 2.01 -5.11 -20.25
N ALA A 80 2.42 -6.33 -19.88
CA ALA A 80 2.27 -6.85 -18.52
C ALA A 80 2.97 -5.96 -17.49
N THR A 81 4.19 -5.50 -17.79
CA THR A 81 4.93 -4.53 -16.95
C THR A 81 4.18 -3.21 -16.81
N ILE A 82 3.48 -2.76 -17.86
CA ILE A 82 2.72 -1.51 -17.85
C ILE A 82 1.51 -1.60 -16.92
N PHE A 83 0.73 -2.67 -17.05
CA PHE A 83 -0.46 -2.87 -16.25
C PHE A 83 -0.12 -3.24 -14.79
N ALA A 84 0.94 -4.00 -14.55
CA ALA A 84 1.47 -4.24 -13.21
C ALA A 84 1.85 -2.92 -12.51
N SER A 85 2.59 -2.06 -13.21
CA SER A 85 2.98 -0.73 -12.71
C SER A 85 1.77 0.13 -12.33
N ARG A 86 0.74 0.21 -13.19
CA ARG A 86 -0.48 0.97 -12.92
C ARG A 86 -1.30 0.37 -11.78
N GLY A 87 -1.45 -0.95 -11.76
CA GLY A 87 -2.18 -1.66 -10.72
C GLY A 87 -1.53 -1.49 -9.34
N LEU A 88 -0.20 -1.57 -9.25
CA LEU A 88 0.52 -1.32 -8.00
C LEU A 88 0.31 0.10 -7.47
N VAL A 89 0.35 1.12 -8.33
CA VAL A 89 0.05 2.50 -7.93
C VAL A 89 -1.39 2.60 -7.39
N LEU A 90 -2.36 2.04 -8.12
CA LEU A 90 -3.77 2.10 -7.71
C LEU A 90 -4.02 1.35 -6.39
N ALA A 91 -3.46 0.14 -6.23
CA ALA A 91 -3.56 -0.62 -4.99
C ALA A 91 -2.90 0.10 -3.79
N SER A 92 -1.78 0.78 -4.02
CA SER A 92 -1.07 1.60 -3.01
C SER A 92 -1.84 2.82 -2.54
N VAL A 93 -2.86 3.23 -3.31
CA VAL A 93 -3.82 4.25 -2.86
C VAL A 93 -5.03 3.59 -2.22
N LEU A 94 -5.69 2.66 -2.91
CA LEU A 94 -6.97 2.09 -2.47
C LEU A 94 -6.87 1.36 -1.12
N LEU A 95 -5.84 0.55 -0.91
CA LEU A 95 -5.72 -0.25 0.31
C LEU A 95 -5.44 0.62 1.55
N PRO A 96 -4.35 1.41 1.61
CA PRO A 96 -4.06 2.19 2.81
C PRO A 96 -5.13 3.27 3.05
N LEU A 97 -5.65 3.89 1.99
CA LEU A 97 -6.69 4.91 2.12
C LEU A 97 -8.03 4.30 2.56
N GLY A 98 -8.38 3.10 2.08
CA GLY A 98 -9.58 2.40 2.51
C GLY A 98 -9.59 2.13 4.00
N PHE A 99 -8.46 1.63 4.54
CA PHE A 99 -8.29 1.47 5.98
C PHE A 99 -8.26 2.82 6.72
N LEU A 100 -7.54 3.83 6.21
CA LEU A 100 -7.43 5.13 6.85
C LEU A 100 -8.79 5.84 6.96
N ILE A 101 -9.58 5.86 5.88
CA ILE A 101 -10.94 6.43 5.88
C ILE A 101 -11.87 5.54 6.71
N GLY A 102 -11.70 4.21 6.65
CA GLY A 102 -12.45 3.25 7.48
C GLY A 102 -12.25 3.44 8.99
N ALA A 103 -11.21 4.16 9.42
CA ALA A 103 -11.01 4.54 10.81
C ALA A 103 -11.99 5.63 11.30
N PHE A 104 -12.78 6.24 10.41
CA PHE A 104 -13.75 7.29 10.74
C PHE A 104 -15.17 6.84 10.42
N GLY A 105 -16.18 7.34 11.16
CA GLY A 105 -17.58 6.92 10.96
C GLY A 105 -17.88 5.50 11.41
N ILE A 106 -17.23 5.03 12.48
CA ILE A 106 -17.39 3.71 13.09
C ILE A 106 -18.78 3.62 13.75
N SER A 107 -19.45 2.49 13.59
CA SER A 107 -20.76 2.22 14.20
C SER A 107 -20.82 0.77 14.67
N GLY A 108 -21.12 0.54 15.95
CA GLY A 108 -21.37 -0.82 16.47
C GLY A 108 -20.20 -1.80 16.38
N GLY A 109 -18.96 -1.32 16.26
CA GLY A 109 -17.79 -2.16 16.05
C GLY A 109 -17.41 -2.36 14.57
N ASP A 110 -18.21 -1.82 13.64
CA ASP A 110 -17.92 -1.89 12.21
C ASP A 110 -17.06 -0.71 11.74
N PRO A 111 -16.10 -0.94 10.83
CA PRO A 111 -15.33 0.14 10.22
C PRO A 111 -16.22 1.04 9.37
N GLY A 112 -15.80 2.28 9.16
CA GLY A 112 -16.52 3.22 8.32
C GLY A 112 -16.52 2.84 6.84
N VAL A 113 -17.31 3.58 6.05
CA VAL A 113 -17.57 3.33 4.62
C VAL A 113 -16.30 3.23 3.76
N GLY A 114 -15.18 3.82 4.20
CA GLY A 114 -13.89 3.70 3.52
C GLY A 114 -13.43 2.25 3.30
N ILE A 115 -13.88 1.32 4.15
CA ILE A 115 -13.53 -0.10 4.06
C ILE A 115 -13.90 -0.72 2.69
N VAL A 116 -14.90 -0.17 1.99
CA VAL A 116 -15.34 -0.64 0.67
C VAL A 116 -14.24 -0.53 -0.40
N LEU A 117 -13.27 0.36 -0.21
CA LEU A 117 -12.12 0.49 -1.10
C LEU A 117 -11.14 -0.69 -1.00
N VAL A 118 -11.10 -1.37 0.16
CA VAL A 118 -10.14 -2.45 0.44
C VAL A 118 -10.32 -3.66 -0.49
N PRO A 119 -11.52 -4.26 -0.65
CA PRO A 119 -11.69 -5.40 -1.57
C PRO A 119 -11.35 -5.04 -3.02
N ALA A 120 -11.71 -3.84 -3.48
CA ALA A 120 -11.34 -3.36 -4.81
C ALA A 120 -9.81 -3.22 -4.95
N GLY A 121 -9.16 -2.62 -3.96
CA GLY A 121 -7.70 -2.51 -3.90
C GLY A 121 -7.00 -3.86 -3.87
N ALA A 122 -7.56 -4.84 -3.17
CA ALA A 122 -7.02 -6.20 -3.10
C ALA A 122 -7.07 -6.85 -4.48
N VAL A 123 -8.22 -6.85 -5.18
CA VAL A 123 -8.35 -7.42 -6.53
C VAL A 123 -7.33 -6.80 -7.49
N VAL A 124 -7.18 -5.47 -7.44
CA VAL A 124 -6.19 -4.74 -8.24
C VAL A 124 -4.76 -5.19 -7.89
N LEU A 125 -4.44 -5.33 -6.61
CA LEU A 125 -3.12 -5.79 -6.15
C LEU A 125 -2.81 -7.21 -6.64
N PHE A 126 -3.75 -8.15 -6.49
CA PHE A 126 -3.60 -9.52 -6.97
C PHE A 126 -3.31 -9.55 -8.47
N GLY A 127 -4.07 -8.79 -9.25
CA GLY A 127 -3.83 -8.66 -10.70
C GLY A 127 -2.47 -8.04 -11.01
N ALA A 128 -2.07 -6.98 -10.30
CA ALA A 128 -0.81 -6.30 -10.51
C ALA A 128 0.41 -7.18 -10.20
N VAL A 129 0.37 -7.93 -9.09
CA VAL A 129 1.42 -8.88 -8.70
C VAL A 129 1.48 -10.05 -9.68
N GLY A 130 0.33 -10.59 -10.10
CA GLY A 130 0.28 -11.65 -11.12
C GLY A 130 0.89 -11.20 -12.45
N LEU A 131 0.61 -9.97 -12.89
CA LEU A 131 1.21 -9.39 -14.10
C LEU A 131 2.70 -9.11 -13.94
N ALA A 132 3.15 -8.68 -12.75
CA ALA A 132 4.58 -8.53 -12.46
C ALA A 132 5.30 -9.88 -12.57
N ALA A 133 4.73 -10.94 -11.99
CA ALA A 133 5.25 -12.30 -12.10
C ALA A 133 5.23 -12.82 -13.56
N TRP A 134 4.22 -12.47 -14.34
CA TRP A 134 4.18 -12.79 -15.78
C TRP A 134 5.29 -12.07 -16.56
N SER A 135 5.54 -10.79 -16.23
CA SER A 135 6.44 -9.94 -16.99
C SER A 135 7.90 -10.40 -16.99
N VAL A 136 8.30 -11.22 -16.02
CA VAL A 136 9.66 -11.75 -15.89
C VAL A 136 9.87 -13.11 -16.56
N ARG A 137 8.81 -13.73 -17.13
CA ARG A 137 8.91 -15.07 -17.76
C ARG A 137 9.67 -15.10 -19.08
N SER A 138 9.79 -13.98 -19.78
CA SER A 138 10.49 -13.92 -21.07
C SER A 138 11.83 -13.24 -20.89
N PRO A 139 12.97 -13.94 -21.08
CA PRO A 139 14.27 -13.30 -21.12
C PRO A 139 14.24 -12.19 -22.18
N ALA A 140 14.78 -11.03 -21.84
CA ALA A 140 15.14 -10.06 -22.87
C ALA A 140 16.13 -10.76 -23.82
N ARG A 141 15.67 -11.09 -25.04
CA ARG A 141 16.56 -11.46 -26.13
C ARG A 141 17.45 -10.28 -26.50
#